data_AF-B8C4V0-F1
#
_entry.id   AF-B8C4V0-F1
#
_cell.length_a   1.000
_cell.length_b   1.000
_cell.length_c   1.000
_cell.angle_alpha   90.00
_cell.angle_beta   90.00
_cell.angle_gamma   90.00
#
_symmetry.space_group_name_H-M   'P 1'
#
loop_
_entity.id
_entity.type
_entity.pdbx_description
1 polymer ?
#
loop_
_entity_poly.entity_id
_entity_poly.type
_entity_poly.pdbx_seq_one_letter_code
_entity_poly.pdbx_strand_id
1 'polypeptide(L)'
;VVGCLTALATAAGNEQLWKPLNFSILEACEHRRSEVRKAGVSCLLSIVETIGEEYMVLLPECLPILSELLEDGDEEIAAMAKECVRQGEELLGESLEESLR
;
A
#
# COMPACT_ATOMS: atom_id res chain seq x y z
N VAL A 1 -7.81 0.73 -13.89
CA VAL A 1 -7.31 1.89 -13.11
C VAL A 1 -6.04 1.51 -12.36
N VAL A 2 -6.08 0.46 -11.52
CA VAL A 2 -4.91 -0.10 -10.82
C VAL A 2 -3.67 -0.19 -11.73
N GLY A 3 -3.73 -0.94 -12.83
CA GLY A 3 -2.59 -1.07 -13.74
C GLY A 3 -2.09 0.22 -14.41
N CYS A 4 -2.93 1.25 -14.54
CA CYS A 4 -2.48 2.55 -15.05
C CYS A 4 -1.71 3.34 -13.99
N LEU A 5 -2.12 3.26 -12.72
CA LEU A 5 -1.41 3.88 -11.60
C LEU A 5 -0.09 3.16 -11.33
N THR A 6 -0.06 1.84 -11.42
CA THR A 6 1.17 1.05 -11.34
C THR A 6 2.14 1.42 -12.46
N ALA A 7 1.68 1.47 -13.71
CA ALA A 7 2.52 1.88 -14.84
C ALA A 7 3.04 3.32 -14.72
N LEU A 8 2.22 4.23 -14.18
CA LEU A 8 2.63 5.61 -13.89
C LEU A 8 3.72 5.65 -12.81
N ALA A 9 3.56 4.87 -11.74
CA ALA A 9 4.53 4.77 -10.67
C ALA A 9 5.87 4.23 -11.20
N THR A 10 5.84 3.14 -11.98
CA THR A 10 7.04 2.59 -12.64
C THR A 10 7.70 3.59 -13.58
N ALA A 11 6.91 4.35 -14.37
CA ALA A 11 7.43 5.33 -15.31
C ALA A 11 8.02 6.58 -14.60
N ALA A 12 7.51 6.93 -13.41
CA ALA A 12 8.01 8.05 -12.64
C ALA A 12 9.44 7.83 -12.13
N GLY A 13 9.76 6.59 -11.70
CA GLY A 13 11.13 6.14 -11.38
C GLY A 13 11.88 6.97 -10.34
N ASN A 14 11.16 7.72 -9.48
CA ASN A 14 11.74 8.66 -8.53
C ASN A 14 10.81 8.88 -7.32
N GLU A 15 11.37 8.79 -6.12
CA GLU A 15 10.71 9.02 -4.83
C GLU A 15 9.87 10.32 -4.74
N GLN A 16 10.36 11.45 -5.27
CA GLN A 16 9.66 12.74 -5.28
C GLN A 16 8.31 12.68 -6.01
N LEU A 17 8.21 11.82 -7.01
CA LEU A 17 6.98 11.62 -7.78
C LEU A 17 6.11 10.52 -7.16
N TRP A 18 6.72 9.55 -6.46
CA TRP A 18 5.99 8.52 -5.73
C TRP A 18 5.28 9.07 -4.49
N LYS A 19 5.85 10.04 -3.76
CA LYS A 19 5.21 10.66 -2.59
C LYS A 19 3.78 11.16 -2.82
N PRO A 20 3.51 12.06 -3.80
CA PRO A 20 2.15 12.53 -4.04
C PRO A 20 1.22 11.42 -4.53
N LEU A 21 1.74 10.44 -5.28
CA LEU A 21 0.96 9.29 -5.72
C LEU A 21 0.57 8.38 -4.55
N ASN A 22 1.53 8.06 -3.68
CA ASN A 22 1.34 7.27 -2.46
C ASN A 22 0.30 7.96 -1.56
N PHE A 23 0.45 9.26 -1.32
CA PHE A 23 -0.51 10.03 -0.53
C PHE A 23 -1.95 9.89 -1.06
N SER A 24 -2.17 10.05 -2.37
CA SER A 24 -3.49 9.88 -2.97
C SER A 24 -4.04 8.45 -2.89
N ILE A 25 -3.16 7.43 -2.88
CA ILE A 25 -3.56 6.03 -2.69
C ILE A 25 -3.96 5.78 -1.23
N LEU A 26 -3.20 6.31 -0.28
CA LEU A 26 -3.51 6.21 1.15
C LEU A 26 -4.84 6.90 1.49
N GLU A 27 -5.11 8.09 0.94
CA GLU A 27 -6.43 8.74 1.08
C GLU A 27 -7.58 7.89 0.52
N ALA A 28 -7.32 7.12 -0.55
CA ALA A 28 -8.31 6.21 -1.10
C ALA A 28 -8.55 5.00 -0.16
N CYS A 29 -7.50 4.52 0.52
CA CYS A 29 -7.57 3.46 1.51
C CYS A 29 -8.39 3.84 2.76
N GLU A 30 -8.45 5.12 3.15
CA GLU A 30 -9.25 5.59 4.29
C GLU A 30 -10.68 6.03 3.91
N HIS A 31 -11.08 5.81 2.66
CA HIS A 31 -12.34 6.33 2.16
C HIS A 31 -13.56 5.64 2.82
N ARG A 32 -14.65 6.41 3.03
CA ARG A 32 -15.88 5.87 3.68
C ARG A 32 -16.53 4.71 2.95
N ARG A 33 -16.32 4.62 1.64
CA ARG A 33 -16.86 3.57 0.77
C ARG A 33 -15.89 2.41 0.66
N SER A 34 -16.33 1.20 1.00
CA SER A 34 -15.51 -0.01 0.94
C SER A 34 -14.98 -0.29 -0.48
N GLU A 35 -15.75 0.03 -1.52
CA GLU A 35 -15.28 -0.19 -2.90
C GLU A 35 -14.08 0.69 -3.26
N VAL A 36 -14.01 1.89 -2.69
CA VAL A 36 -12.88 2.82 -2.89
C VAL A 36 -11.67 2.36 -2.09
N ARG A 37 -11.87 1.95 -0.83
CA ARG A 37 -10.79 1.39 0.01
C ARG A 37 -10.16 0.17 -0.65
N LYS A 38 -11.00 -0.77 -1.09
CA LYS A 38 -10.56 -1.97 -1.82
C LYS A 38 -9.73 -1.62 -3.05
N ALA A 39 -10.15 -0.61 -3.83
CA ALA A 39 -9.38 -0.14 -4.98
C ALA A 39 -8.05 0.50 -4.56
N GLY A 40 -8.02 1.25 -3.45
CA GLY A 40 -6.81 1.81 -2.84
C GLY A 40 -5.81 0.72 -2.45
N VAL A 41 -6.24 -0.26 -1.66
CA VAL A 41 -5.39 -1.39 -1.22
C VAL A 41 -4.90 -2.21 -2.43
N SER A 42 -5.75 -2.43 -3.43
CA SER A 42 -5.35 -3.08 -4.69
C SER A 42 -4.25 -2.32 -5.42
N CYS A 43 -4.31 -0.98 -5.43
CA CYS A 43 -3.27 -0.15 -6.03
C CYS A 43 -1.98 -0.22 -5.23
N LEU A 44 -2.06 -0.11 -3.90
CA LEU A 44 -0.91 -0.20 -3.02
C LEU A 44 -0.17 -1.53 -3.22
N LEU A 45 -0.91 -2.64 -3.19
CA LEU A 45 -0.36 -3.97 -3.40
C LEU A 45 0.33 -4.07 -4.77
N SER A 46 -0.36 -3.67 -5.84
CA SER A 46 0.21 -3.73 -7.20
C SER A 46 1.48 -2.89 -7.36
N ILE A 47 1.57 -1.75 -6.68
CA ILE A 47 2.76 -0.89 -6.71
C ILE A 47 3.91 -1.51 -5.93
N VAL A 48 3.65 -2.06 -4.74
CA VAL A 48 4.64 -2.79 -3.95
C VAL A 48 5.20 -3.98 -4.74
N GLU A 49 4.34 -4.77 -5.40
CA GLU A 49 4.76 -5.89 -6.25
C GLU A 49 5.61 -5.46 -7.45
N THR A 50 5.31 -4.30 -8.04
CA THR A 50 5.94 -3.87 -9.29
C THR A 50 7.23 -3.08 -9.07
N ILE A 51 7.26 -2.21 -8.06
CA ILE A 51 8.43 -1.38 -7.75
C ILE A 51 9.37 -2.09 -6.77
N GLY A 52 8.82 -2.90 -5.87
CA GLY A 52 9.62 -3.68 -4.92
C GLY A 52 10.36 -2.82 -3.90
N GLU A 53 11.64 -3.15 -3.67
CA GLU A 53 12.48 -2.56 -2.62
C GLU A 53 12.57 -1.03 -2.70
N GLU A 54 12.58 -0.45 -3.91
CA GLU A 54 12.66 1.01 -4.08
C GLU A 54 11.45 1.74 -3.47
N TYR A 55 10.29 1.07 -3.39
CA TYR A 55 9.08 1.64 -2.80
C TYR A 55 9.12 1.66 -1.26
N MET A 56 9.98 0.84 -0.63
CA MET A 56 10.04 0.69 0.82
C MET A 56 10.44 1.98 1.55
N VAL A 57 11.02 2.96 0.84
CA VAL A 57 11.28 4.30 1.38
C VAL A 57 9.99 5.02 1.84
N LEU A 58 8.84 4.67 1.27
CA LEU A 58 7.53 5.23 1.61
C LEU A 58 6.74 4.39 2.61
N LEU A 59 7.29 3.25 3.03
CA LEU A 59 6.64 2.36 3.98
C LEU A 59 6.27 3.05 5.32
N PRO A 60 7.09 3.96 5.89
CA PRO A 60 6.71 4.65 7.13
C PRO A 60 5.39 5.42 7.03
N GLU A 61 5.05 5.94 5.84
CA GLU A 61 3.79 6.63 5.59
C GLU A 61 2.61 5.65 5.43
N CYS A 62 2.89 4.42 4.98
CA CYS A 62 1.88 3.39 4.75
C CYS A 62 1.51 2.63 6.04
N LEU A 63 2.42 2.52 7.01
CA LEU A 63 2.24 1.74 8.24
C LEU A 63 0.96 2.08 9.03
N PRO A 64 0.64 3.38 9.30
CA PRO A 64 -0.58 3.72 10.03
C PRO A 64 -1.84 3.22 9.31
N ILE A 65 -1.88 3.40 7.99
CA ILE A 65 -3.02 3.01 7.16
C ILE A 65 -3.14 1.49 7.07
N LEU A 66 -2.02 0.78 6.95
CA LEU A 66 -2.02 -0.68 6.95
C LEU A 66 -2.54 -1.24 8.29
N SER A 67 -2.17 -0.64 9.42
CA SER A 67 -2.69 -1.00 10.73
C SER A 67 -4.22 -0.84 10.80
N GLU A 68 -4.75 0.29 10.33
CA GLU A 68 -6.19 0.54 10.28
C GLU A 68 -6.94 -0.43 9.35
N LEU A 69 -6.37 -0.74 8.18
CA LEU A 69 -6.97 -1.65 7.21
C LEU A 69 -6.98 -3.10 7.67
N LEU A 70 -6.01 -3.53 8.50
CA LEU A 70 -6.01 -4.86 9.12
C LEU A 70 -7.20 -5.05 10.07
N GLU A 71 -7.73 -3.95 10.61
CA GLU A 71 -8.92 -3.92 11.46
C GLU A 71 -10.22 -3.55 10.69
N ASP A 72 -10.18 -3.52 9.35
CA ASP A 72 -11.36 -3.18 8.54
C ASP A 72 -12.49 -4.19 8.75
N GLY A 73 -13.73 -3.70 8.74
CA GLY A 73 -14.93 -4.55 8.87
C GLY A 73 -15.22 -5.40 7.63
N ASP A 74 -14.58 -5.11 6.49
CA ASP A 74 -14.61 -5.93 5.28
C ASP A 74 -13.43 -6.93 5.28
N GLU A 75 -13.74 -8.22 5.43
CA GLU A 75 -12.75 -9.30 5.49
C GLU A 75 -11.83 -9.35 4.26
N GLU A 76 -12.32 -8.96 3.09
CA GLU A 76 -11.53 -8.96 1.87
C GLU A 76 -10.47 -7.86 1.90
N ILE A 77 -10.82 -6.68 2.41
CA ILE A 77 -9.89 -5.56 2.56
C ILE A 77 -8.80 -5.90 3.58
N ALA A 78 -9.20 -6.48 4.73
CA ALA A 78 -8.26 -6.90 5.77
C ALA A 78 -7.28 -7.98 5.25
N ALA A 79 -7.78 -8.94 4.47
CA ALA A 79 -6.95 -9.95 3.82
C ALA A 79 -5.94 -9.34 2.83
N MET A 80 -6.36 -8.36 2.03
CA MET A 80 -5.49 -7.67 1.09
C MET A 80 -4.43 -6.81 1.81
N ALA A 81 -4.79 -6.14 2.90
CA ALA A 81 -3.85 -5.38 3.72
C ALA A 81 -2.81 -6.30 4.35
N LYS A 82 -3.22 -7.46 4.85
CA LYS A 82 -2.31 -8.49 5.37
C LYS A 82 -1.34 -9.01 4.32
N GLU A 83 -1.81 -9.21 3.09
CA GLU A 83 -0.92 -9.58 1.97
C GLU A 83 0.07 -8.46 1.64
N CYS A 84 -0.35 -7.19 1.66
CA CYS A 84 0.55 -6.06 1.47
C CYS A 84 1.64 -5.99 2.54
N VAL A 85 1.30 -6.25 3.80
CA VAL A 85 2.27 -6.34 4.91
C VAL A 85 3.25 -7.48 4.68
N ARG A 86 2.75 -8.67 4.33
CA ARG A 86 3.58 -9.86 4.06
C ARG A 86 4.61 -9.58 2.96
N GLN A 87 4.19 -8.92 1.88
CA GLN A 87 5.11 -8.54 0.81
C GLN A 87 6.14 -7.49 1.25
N GLY A 88 5.73 -6.52 2.07
CA GLY A 88 6.66 -5.57 2.68
C GLY A 88 7.72 -6.27 3.53
N GLU A 89 7.32 -7.23 4.38
CA GLU A 89 8.24 -8.04 5.18
C GLU A 89 9.22 -8.86 4.32
N GLU A 90 8.73 -9.46 3.23
CA GLU A 90 9.58 -10.20 2.28
C GLU A 90 10.62 -9.30 1.60
N LEU A 91 10.25 -8.06 1.26
CA LEU A 91 11.16 -7.08 0.64
C LEU A 91 12.19 -6.52 1.63
N LEU A 92 11.83 -6.35 2.90
CA LEU A 92 12.75 -5.85 3.93
C LEU A 92 13.63 -6.95 4.53
N GLY A 93 13.16 -8.20 4.51
CA GLY A 93 13.81 -9.32 5.20
C GLY A 93 13.64 -9.29 6.73
N GLU A 94 12.74 -8.46 7.25
CA GLU A 94 12.41 -8.34 8.67
C GLU A 94 10.89 -8.27 8.89
N SER A 95 10.44 -8.54 10.12
CA SER A 95 9.01 -8.49 10.45
C SER A 95 8.56 -7.07 10.78
N LEU A 96 7.38 -6.71 10.27
CA LEU A 96 6.72 -5.41 10.50
C LEU A 96 5.76 -5.45 11.70
N GLU A 97 5.60 -6.60 12.37
CA GLU A 97 4.69 -6.77 13.51
C GLU A 97 4.91 -5.76 14.64
N GLU A 98 6.16 -5.38 14.92
CA GLU A 98 6.48 -4.39 15.97
C GLU A 98 6.10 -2.97 15.56
N SER A 99 6.10 -2.67 14.26
CA SER A 99 5.77 -1.35 13.70
C SER A 99 4.26 -1.16 13.46
N LEU A 100 3.50 -2.26 13.44
CA LEU A 100 2.04 -2.27 13.24
C LEU A 100 1.25 -2.34 14.56
N ARG A 101 1.95 -2.20 15.70
CA ARG A 101 1.43 -2.39 17.06
C ARG A 101 1.05 -1.10 17.79
#